data_AF-D0LR90-F1
#
_entry.id   AF-D0LR90-F1
#
_cell.length_a   1.000
_cell.length_b   1.000
_cell.length_c   1.000
_cell.angle_alpha   90.00
_cell.angle_beta   90.00
_cell.angle_gamma   90.00
#
_symmetry.space_group_name_H-M   'P 1'
#
loop_
_entity.id
_entity.type
_entity.pdbx_description
1 polymer ?
#
loop_
_entity_poly.entity_id
_entity_poly.type
_entity_poly.pdbx_seq_one_letter_code
_entity_poly.pdbx_strand_id
1 'polypeptide(L)' 'MSTVLDVLTELSVDPFAREAWALDPSTYLDSTGMSAEQRALLAAPTQRATSDALAGGAWSSAAIMWDPGPDPVPEEYEED' A
#
# COMPACT_ATOMS: atom_id res chain seq x y z
N MET A 1 7.70 -12.34 16.39
CA MET A 1 7.02 -12.26 15.08
C MET A 1 6.61 -10.82 14.85
N SER A 2 6.58 -10.40 13.58
CA SER A 2 6.54 -9.00 13.16
C SER A 2 5.14 -8.40 13.33
N THR A 3 4.84 -7.90 14.53
CA THR A 3 3.52 -7.38 14.93
C THR A 3 2.96 -6.29 14.00
N VAL A 4 3.82 -5.48 13.37
CA VAL A 4 3.38 -4.46 12.40
C VAL A 4 2.87 -5.10 11.10
N LEU A 5 3.60 -6.08 10.56
CA LEU A 5 3.21 -6.75 9.31
C LEU A 5 1.95 -7.59 9.51
N ASP A 6 1.80 -8.21 10.68
CA ASP A 6 0.61 -9.00 11.02
C ASP A 6 -0.63 -8.10 11.02
N VAL A 7 -0.55 -6.93 11.66
CA VAL A 7 -1.64 -5.93 11.67
C VAL A 7 -1.94 -5.39 10.27
N LEU A 8 -0.91 -5.06 9.47
CA LEU A 8 -1.13 -4.60 8.10
C LEU A 8 -1.76 -5.69 7.22
N THR A 9 -1.39 -6.95 7.45
CA THR A 9 -1.98 -8.10 6.76
C THR A 9 -3.44 -8.25 7.14
N GLU A 10 -3.77 -8.19 8.43
CA GLU A 10 -5.16 -8.25 8.92
C GLU A 10 -6.01 -7.12 8.30
N LEU A 11 -5.52 -5.89 8.34
CA LEU A 11 -6.19 -4.74 7.73
C LEU A 11 -6.35 -4.88 6.20
N SER A 12 -5.51 -5.67 5.53
CA SER A 12 -5.63 -5.89 4.09
C SER A 12 -6.73 -6.89 3.70
N VAL A 13 -7.07 -7.83 4.60
CA VAL A 13 -7.99 -8.93 4.30
C VAL A 13 -9.31 -8.86 5.06
N ASP A 14 -9.32 -8.29 6.27
CA ASP A 14 -10.50 -8.24 7.12
C ASP A 14 -11.20 -6.86 7.03
N PRO A 15 -12.42 -6.80 6.45
CA PRO A 15 -13.17 -5.55 6.37
C PRO A 15 -13.60 -5.01 7.74
N PHE A 16 -13.83 -5.87 8.75
CA PHE A 16 -14.22 -5.43 10.09
C PHE A 16 -13.03 -4.82 10.84
N ALA A 17 -11.84 -5.38 10.66
CA ALA A 17 -10.61 -4.79 11.19
C ALA A 17 -10.37 -3.38 10.61
N ARG A 18 -10.63 -3.19 9.31
CA ARG A 18 -10.56 -1.88 8.66
C ARG A 18 -11.58 -0.88 9.22
N GLU A 19 -12.82 -1.31 9.45
CA GLU A 19 -13.85 -0.45 10.04
C GLU A 19 -13.50 -0.05 11.47
N ALA A 20 -13.02 -1.00 12.29
CA ALA A 20 -12.57 -0.73 13.65
C ALA A 20 -11.39 0.24 13.68
N TRP A 21 -10.40 0.04 12.79
CA TRP A 21 -9.28 0.97 12.61
C TRP A 21 -9.74 2.36 12.17
N ALA A 22 -10.70 2.46 11.27
CA ALA A 22 -11.20 3.74 10.76
C ALA A 22 -11.99 4.52 11.82
N LEU A 23 -12.69 3.83 12.72
CA LEU A 23 -13.47 4.44 13.80
C LEU A 23 -12.56 5.00 14.90
N ASP A 24 -11.60 4.20 15.36
CA ASP A 24 -10.67 4.58 16.42
C ASP A 24 -9.32 3.82 16.29
N PRO A 25 -8.36 4.39 15.53
CA PRO A 25 -7.06 3.75 15.31
C PRO A 25 -6.26 3.54 16.61
N SER A 26 -6.41 4.44 17.59
CA SER A 26 -5.67 4.38 18.85
C SER A 26 -6.14 3.19 19.68
N THR A 27 -7.45 3.03 19.84
CA THR A 27 -8.04 1.91 20.56
C THR A 27 -7.76 0.57 19.87
N TYR A 28 -7.83 0.54 18.54
CA TYR A 28 -7.47 -0.67 17.78
C TYR A 28 -5.99 -1.04 18.00
N LEU A 29 -5.06 -0.08 17.88
CA LEU A 29 -3.63 -0.30 18.06
C LEU A 29 -3.22 -0.68 19.49
N ASP A 30 -3.97 -0.24 20.51
CA ASP A 30 -3.73 -0.66 21.88
C ASP A 30 -4.10 -2.14 22.11
N SER A 31 -5.02 -2.68 21.31
CA SER A 31 -5.46 -4.08 21.42
C SER A 31 -4.50 -5.10 20.79
N THR A 32 -3.56 -4.66 19.93
CA THR A 32 -2.67 -5.53 19.16
C THR A 32 -1.36 -5.87 19.88
N GLY A 33 -1.15 -5.34 21.09
CA GLY A 33 0.06 -5.59 21.88
C GLY A 33 1.34 -4.96 21.32
N MET A 34 1.21 -3.96 20.43
CA MET A 34 2.33 -3.28 19.78
C MET A 34 3.09 -2.35 20.73
N SER A 35 4.41 -2.25 20.52
CA SER A 35 5.22 -1.27 21.24
C SER A 35 4.83 0.17 20.87
N ALA A 36 5.15 1.13 21.72
CA ALA A 36 4.86 2.54 21.46
C ALA A 36 5.50 3.04 20.14
N GLU A 37 6.71 2.56 19.81
CA GLU A 37 7.42 2.87 18.57
C GLU A 37 6.68 2.33 17.34
N GLN A 38 6.19 1.10 17.42
CA GLN A 38 5.42 0.46 16.35
C GLN A 38 4.06 1.13 16.14
N ARG A 39 3.41 1.56 17.22
CA ARG A 39 2.18 2.35 17.14
C ARG A 39 2.41 3.72 16.53
N ALA A 40 3.52 4.38 16.87
CA ALA A 40 3.89 5.67 16.29
C ALA A 40 4.12 5.59 14.76
N LEU A 41 4.67 4.48 14.26
CA LEU A 41 4.84 4.24 12.81
C LEU A 41 3.49 4.22 12.07
N LEU A 42 2.44 3.69 12.69
CA LEU A 42 1.11 3.57 12.08
C LEU A 42 0.19 4.77 12.40
N ALA A 43 0.47 5.52 13.46
CA ALA A 43 -0.26 6.74 13.84
C ALA A 43 0.06 7.96 12.96
N ALA A 44 1.07 7.87 12.07
CA ALA A 44 1.47 8.98 11.21
C ALA A 44 0.32 9.44 10.28
N PRO A 45 0.15 10.76 10.08
CA PRO A 45 -1.00 11.32 9.37
C PRO A 45 -0.80 11.20 7.85
N THR A 46 -0.97 10.01 7.30
CA THR A 46 -0.93 9.80 5.85
C THR A 46 -2.20 9.18 5.29
N GLN A 47 -2.99 8.47 6.11
CA GLN A 47 -4.02 7.57 5.58
C GLN A 47 -5.29 8.27 5.07
N ARG A 48 -5.76 9.34 5.73
CA ARG A 48 -6.98 10.04 5.29
C ARG A 48 -6.73 10.86 4.01
N ALA A 49 -5.58 11.52 3.94
CA ALA A 49 -5.20 12.31 2.77
C ALA A 49 -4.92 11.43 1.53
N THR A 50 -4.33 10.24 1.69
CA THR A 50 -4.07 9.33 0.57
C THR A 50 -5.30 8.57 0.12
N SER A 51 -6.16 8.10 1.03
CA SER A 51 -7.43 7.45 0.68
C SER A 51 -8.36 8.37 -0.10
N ASP A 52 -8.58 9.60 0.38
CA ASP A 52 -9.44 10.57 -0.31
C ASP A 52 -8.81 11.05 -1.62
N ALA A 53 -7.48 11.17 -1.69
CA ALA A 53 -6.79 11.47 -2.95
C ALA A 53 -6.95 10.31 -3.97
N LEU A 54 -6.82 9.05 -3.55
CA LEU A 54 -6.96 7.88 -4.41
C LEU A 54 -8.41 7.67 -4.86
N ALA A 55 -9.39 7.82 -3.95
CA ALA A 55 -10.82 7.70 -4.24
C ALA A 55 -11.34 8.89 -5.09
N GLY A 56 -10.75 10.08 -4.92
CA GLY A 56 -11.02 11.27 -5.74
C GLY A 56 -10.39 11.25 -7.12
N GLY A 57 -9.74 10.16 -7.53
CA GLY A 57 -9.13 10.04 -8.85
C GLY A 57 -7.86 10.85 -9.03
N ALA A 58 -7.18 11.27 -7.94
CA ALA A 58 -5.84 11.85 -7.99
C ALA A 58 -4.80 10.76 -8.23
N TRP A 59 -4.96 10.02 -9.32
CA TRP A 59 -3.87 9.29 -9.94
C TRP A 59 -3.00 10.38 -10.53
N SER A 60 -1.95 10.80 -9.79
CA SER A 60 -0.87 11.58 -10.39
C SER A 60 -0.53 10.87 -11.69
N SER A 61 -0.71 11.54 -12.81
CA SER A 61 -0.46 10.98 -14.14
C SER A 61 0.86 10.25 -14.06
N ALA A 62 0.82 8.92 -14.19
CA ALA A 62 2.03 8.12 -14.24
C ALA A 62 2.91 8.81 -15.29
N ALA A 63 4.05 9.35 -14.85
CA ALA A 63 5.02 9.91 -15.77
C ALA A 63 5.26 8.81 -16.80
N ILE A 64 4.89 9.10 -18.05
CA ILE A 64 4.78 8.15 -19.16
C ILE A 64 5.93 7.15 -19.01
N MET A 65 5.60 5.94 -18.57
CA MET A 65 6.57 4.85 -18.47
C MET A 65 6.80 4.43 -19.91
N TRP A 66 7.75 5.12 -20.56
CA TRP A 66 8.34 4.63 -21.79
C TRP A 66 8.87 3.24 -21.48
N ASP A 67 8.38 2.26 -22.23
CA ASP A 67 8.89 0.90 -22.22
C ASP A 67 10.44 0.96 -22.31
N PRO A 68 11.19 0.52 -21.28
CA PRO A 68 12.61 0.78 -21.17
C PRO A 68 13.49 -0.06 -22.12
N GLY A 69 12.89 -0.83 -23.04
CA GLY A 69 13.62 -1.67 -23.97
C GLY A 69 13.10 -1.59 -25.40
N PRO A 70 13.98 -1.63 -26.42
CA PRO A 70 13.54 -1.92 -27.78
C PRO A 70 12.90 -3.31 -27.82
N ASP A 71 11.77 -3.41 -28.52
CA ASP A 71 11.11 -4.68 -28.85
C ASP A 71 12.17 -5.64 -29.42
N PRO A 72 12.37 -6.86 -28.87
CA PRO A 72 13.33 -7.79 -29.42
C PRO A 72 13.03 -8.01 -30.91
N VAL A 73 13.94 -7.53 -31.76
CA VAL A 73 13.84 -7.74 -33.20
C VAL A 73 13.78 -9.24 -33.48
N PRO A 74 12.87 -9.71 -34.35
CA PRO A 74 12.94 -11.08 -34.83
C PRO A 74 14.32 -11.28 -35.47
N GLU A 75 15.03 -12.33 -35.05
CA GLU A 75 16.28 -12.75 -35.68
C GLU A 75 16.02 -12.84 -37.19
N GLU A 76 16.73 -12.02 -37.96
CA GLU A 76 16.74 -12.15 -39.41
C GLU A 76 17.19 -13.58 -39.70
N TYR A 77 16.27 -14.39 -40.23
CA TYR A 77 16.65 -15.64 -40.86
C TYR A 77 17.52 -15.24 -42.06
N GLU A 78 18.82 -15.52 -41.96
CA GLU A 78 19.71 -15.54 -43.11
C GLU A 78 19.08 -16.46 -44.17
N GLU A 79 18.53 -15.87 -45.23
CA GLU A 79 18.26 -16.59 -46.48
C GLU A 79 19.42 -16.30 -47.44
N ASP A 80 20.30 -17.31 -47.53
CA ASP A 80 21.26 -17.70 -48.59
C ASP A 80 21.89 -16.62 -49.51
#